data_AF-A0A5F9CY26-F1
#
_entry.id   AF-A0A5F9CY26-F1
#
_cell.length_a   1.000
_cell.length_b   1.000
_cell.length_c   1.000
_cell.angle_alpha   90.00
_cell.angle_beta   90.00
_cell.angle_gamma   90.00
#
_symmetry.space_group_name_H-M   'P 1'
#
loop_
_entity.id
_entity.type
_entity.pdbx_description
1 polymer ?
#
loop_
_entity_poly.entity_id
_entity_poly.type
_entity_poly.pdbx_seq_one_letter_code
_entity_poly.pdbx_strand_id
1 'polypeptide(L)'
;MNGKRPAEPGPGRVGKKGKKEVMAEFSDAVTEETLKKQVAEAWSRRAPFSHEAIVMDVDPFLHCVIPNFIQSQDFLERLQKELLNLDFHEKYNDLYKFQQSDDLKKRREPHISALRKLLFEDFRAWLSDISKIDLEPTIDMSCAKYEFTDALLCHDDELEGRRIAFILYLVPLWDRSLGGTLDLYNTDEHFQPKQIVKSLVPSWNKLVFFEVSPVSFHQHEILYDWINPTYLDMDYQAQIQEEFEESSEILLKEFLKPEKFAKVCEALEKEDVKWSSRGPPNKRFYEADESTLPDILKLCMELFRSEAMFLLLSNFTCMKLHFLAPSEEDETDDKKEGEAASVANNSEEGTSQSSSEPENEAAISNNSQQTDGQIESQSEEKEAKKESSVPTCQGELRHWNTGHYTLIHDNSQTEFALDLLLYCGCEGWEPEFGGFTSYIAKGEDEELLTVNPENNSLALVYRDRETLKFVKHINHRSLEQKKTFPNRTGFWDFAFVYYE
;
A
#
# COMPACT_ATOMS: atom_id res chain seq x y z
N MET A 1 1.10 -89.67 13.31
CA MET A 1 0.09 -88.86 12.60
C MET A 1 -0.51 -87.87 13.58
N ASN A 2 -0.19 -86.58 13.44
CA ASN A 2 -1.09 -85.44 13.68
C ASN A 2 -0.30 -84.16 13.40
N GLY A 3 -0.77 -83.39 12.41
CA GLY A 3 -0.04 -82.28 11.81
C GLY A 3 -0.18 -80.95 12.56
N LYS A 4 0.63 -79.98 12.12
CA LYS A 4 0.38 -78.53 12.22
C LYS A 4 1.05 -77.81 11.04
N ARG A 5 0.37 -76.74 10.62
CA ARG A 5 0.42 -75.96 9.36
C ARG A 5 1.76 -75.29 8.98
N PRO A 6 1.93 -74.88 7.70
CA PRO A 6 3.12 -74.19 7.21
C PRO A 6 3.10 -72.69 7.56
N ALA A 7 4.28 -72.10 7.79
CA ALA A 7 4.48 -70.67 8.00
C ALA A 7 4.74 -69.95 6.67
N GLU A 8 4.07 -68.80 6.49
CA GLU A 8 4.20 -67.90 5.34
C GLU A 8 5.55 -67.16 5.27
N PRO A 9 5.99 -66.71 4.08
CA PRO A 9 7.22 -65.94 3.93
C PRO A 9 7.01 -64.48 4.34
N GLY A 10 7.89 -63.97 5.20
CA GLY A 10 7.86 -62.59 5.70
C GLY A 10 8.04 -61.53 4.59
N PRO A 11 7.52 -60.30 4.79
CA PRO A 11 7.57 -59.25 3.79
C PRO A 11 9.00 -58.71 3.64
N GLY A 12 9.39 -58.51 2.38
CA GLY A 12 10.70 -58.02 1.97
C GLY A 12 11.05 -56.67 2.59
N ARG A 13 12.36 -56.50 2.84
CA ARG A 13 12.97 -55.22 3.20
C ARG A 13 12.59 -54.15 2.18
N VAL A 14 11.73 -53.22 2.58
CA VAL A 14 11.58 -51.94 1.88
C VAL A 14 12.90 -51.18 2.07
N GLY A 15 13.64 -51.03 0.99
CA GLY A 15 14.85 -50.21 0.96
C GLY A 15 14.51 -48.79 1.39
N LYS A 16 15.28 -48.26 2.35
CA LYS A 16 15.31 -46.82 2.64
C LYS A 16 15.61 -46.09 1.33
N LYS A 17 14.62 -45.43 0.73
CA LYS A 17 14.86 -44.39 -0.27
C LYS A 17 15.75 -43.35 0.42
N GLY A 18 17.00 -43.24 -0.02
CA GLY A 18 17.89 -42.17 0.45
C GLY A 18 17.19 -40.83 0.26
N LYS A 19 17.17 -39.99 1.30
CA LYS A 19 16.78 -38.58 1.15
C LYS A 19 17.69 -37.99 0.07
N LYS A 20 17.14 -37.71 -1.10
CA LYS A 20 17.84 -36.96 -2.14
C LYS A 20 18.07 -35.57 -1.55
N GLU A 21 19.33 -35.18 -1.41
CA GLU A 21 19.71 -33.87 -0.88
C GLU A 21 19.20 -32.81 -1.85
N VAL A 22 18.51 -31.79 -1.34
CA VAL A 22 18.03 -30.67 -2.15
C VAL A 22 19.23 -29.78 -2.43
N MET A 23 19.48 -29.51 -3.70
CA MET A 23 20.57 -28.63 -4.15
C MET A 23 19.99 -27.45 -4.90
N ALA A 24 20.60 -26.28 -4.71
CA ALA A 24 20.34 -25.07 -5.45
C ALA A 24 21.63 -24.63 -6.11
N GLU A 25 21.54 -24.08 -7.31
CA GLU A 25 22.66 -23.53 -8.06
C GLU A 25 22.22 -22.17 -8.60
N PHE A 26 23.10 -21.17 -8.49
CA PHE A 26 22.87 -19.86 -9.05
C PHE A 26 23.30 -19.85 -10.52
N SER A 27 22.90 -18.82 -11.25
CA SER A 27 23.01 -18.75 -12.71
C SER A 27 24.42 -19.11 -13.23
N ASP A 28 24.50 -20.13 -14.10
CA ASP A 28 25.76 -20.57 -14.74
C ASP A 28 26.39 -19.45 -15.58
N ALA A 29 25.57 -18.52 -16.06
CA ALA A 29 26.05 -17.39 -16.84
C ALA A 29 27.04 -16.55 -16.02
N VAL A 30 26.78 -16.32 -14.73
CA VAL A 30 27.66 -15.49 -13.87
C VAL A 30 28.85 -16.27 -13.30
N THR A 31 28.82 -17.60 -13.32
CA THR A 31 29.96 -18.44 -12.94
C THR A 31 30.92 -18.69 -14.10
N GLU A 32 30.52 -18.38 -15.34
CA GLU A 32 31.38 -18.44 -16.51
C GLU A 32 32.65 -17.58 -16.31
N GLU A 33 33.80 -18.19 -16.56
CA GLU A 33 35.10 -17.63 -16.21
C GLU A 33 35.40 -16.29 -16.89
N THR A 34 34.96 -16.11 -18.14
CA THR A 34 35.18 -14.83 -18.83
C THR A 34 34.29 -13.72 -18.26
N LEU A 35 33.00 -13.98 -18.02
CA LEU A 35 32.09 -13.01 -17.41
C LEU A 35 32.52 -12.67 -15.98
N LYS A 36 32.87 -13.67 -15.16
CA LYS A 36 33.36 -13.44 -13.79
C LYS A 36 34.60 -12.54 -13.77
N LYS A 37 35.54 -12.73 -14.70
CA LYS A 37 36.74 -11.86 -14.82
C LYS A 37 36.40 -10.44 -15.24
N GLN A 38 35.44 -10.27 -16.15
CA GLN A 38 34.97 -8.94 -16.57
C GLN A 38 34.29 -8.20 -15.41
N VAL A 39 33.44 -8.89 -14.65
CA VAL A 39 32.80 -8.33 -13.45
C VAL A 39 33.85 -7.95 -12.40
N ALA A 40 34.84 -8.81 -12.14
CA ALA A 40 35.94 -8.51 -11.21
C ALA A 40 36.78 -7.30 -11.65
N GLU A 41 37.07 -7.17 -12.95
CA GLU A 41 37.79 -6.03 -13.51
C GLU A 41 36.99 -4.74 -13.35
N ALA A 42 35.70 -4.77 -13.67
CA ALA A 42 34.83 -3.61 -13.53
C ALA A 42 34.64 -3.22 -12.06
N TRP A 43 34.54 -4.18 -11.14
CA TRP A 43 34.47 -3.95 -9.69
C TRP A 43 35.74 -3.25 -9.20
N SER A 44 36.90 -3.77 -9.59
CA SER A 44 38.21 -3.20 -9.24
C SER A 44 38.40 -1.79 -9.79
N ARG A 45 37.86 -1.49 -10.97
CA ARG A 45 37.97 -0.17 -11.61
C ARG A 45 36.88 0.80 -11.18
N ARG A 46 35.91 0.37 -10.37
CA ARG A 46 34.68 1.13 -10.07
C ARG A 46 34.06 1.68 -11.37
N ALA A 47 33.90 0.79 -12.36
CA ALA A 47 33.34 1.13 -13.65
C ALA A 47 31.99 0.41 -13.86
N PRO A 48 31.02 1.05 -14.53
CA PRO A 48 29.78 0.37 -14.89
C PRO A 48 30.05 -0.79 -15.85
N PHE A 49 29.24 -1.84 -15.75
CA PHE A 49 29.31 -3.01 -16.59
C PHE A 49 27.91 -3.55 -16.84
N SER A 50 27.59 -3.88 -18.09
CA SER A 50 26.25 -4.34 -18.46
C SER A 50 26.34 -5.61 -19.30
N HIS A 51 25.60 -6.63 -18.87
CA HIS A 51 25.45 -7.92 -19.53
C HIS A 51 24.02 -8.42 -19.30
N GLU A 52 23.52 -9.31 -20.16
CA GLU A 52 22.16 -9.86 -20.03
C GLU A 52 21.91 -10.54 -18.67
N ALA A 53 22.93 -11.22 -18.14
CA ALA A 53 22.87 -11.94 -16.87
C ALA A 53 23.22 -11.09 -15.62
N ILE A 54 23.86 -9.93 -15.79
CA ILE A 54 24.27 -9.08 -14.67
C ILE A 54 24.50 -7.64 -15.13
N VAL A 55 23.97 -6.69 -14.37
CA VAL A 55 24.27 -5.26 -14.53
C VAL A 55 24.92 -4.76 -13.26
N MET A 56 26.06 -4.09 -13.39
CA MET A 56 26.74 -3.38 -12.32
C MET A 56 26.80 -1.90 -12.67
N ASP A 57 26.37 -1.07 -11.73
CA ASP A 57 26.42 0.37 -11.85
C ASP A 57 27.11 0.95 -10.62
N VAL A 58 27.67 2.14 -10.77
CA VAL A 58 28.48 2.81 -9.75
C VAL A 58 27.87 4.13 -9.29
N ASP A 59 26.79 4.58 -9.93
CA ASP A 59 26.01 5.75 -9.56
C ASP A 59 24.66 5.32 -8.97
N PRO A 60 24.30 5.70 -7.72
CA PRO A 60 25.02 6.61 -6.80
C PRO A 60 26.19 5.96 -6.05
N PHE A 61 26.18 4.65 -5.94
CA PHE A 61 27.24 3.83 -5.36
C PHE A 61 27.25 2.47 -6.05
N LEU A 62 28.27 1.65 -5.78
CA LEU A 62 28.42 0.36 -6.44
C LEU A 62 27.29 -0.60 -6.04
N HIS A 63 26.44 -0.93 -7.01
CA HIS A 63 25.35 -1.89 -6.87
C HIS A 63 25.21 -2.74 -8.12
N CYS A 64 24.76 -3.97 -7.94
CA CYS A 64 24.66 -4.99 -8.97
C CYS A 64 23.26 -5.62 -8.95
N VAL A 65 22.76 -5.96 -10.13
CA VAL A 65 21.48 -6.64 -10.35
C VAL A 65 21.71 -7.89 -11.18
N ILE A 66 21.33 -9.05 -10.64
CA ILE A 66 21.34 -10.35 -11.32
C ILE A 66 19.88 -10.80 -11.49
N PRO A 67 19.30 -10.69 -12.70
CA PRO A 67 18.01 -11.32 -12.98
C PRO A 67 18.18 -12.84 -13.06
N ASN A 68 17.10 -13.58 -12.75
CA ASN A 68 17.08 -15.04 -12.81
C ASN A 68 18.22 -15.69 -12.01
N PHE A 69 18.42 -15.24 -10.77
CA PHE A 69 19.57 -15.61 -9.95
C PHE A 69 19.69 -17.12 -9.71
N ILE A 70 18.60 -17.81 -9.35
CA ILE A 70 18.55 -19.26 -9.16
C ILE A 70 17.94 -19.92 -10.40
N GLN A 71 18.60 -20.96 -10.92
CA GLN A 71 18.19 -21.58 -12.20
C GLN A 71 16.90 -22.40 -12.10
N SER A 72 16.73 -23.12 -10.99
CA SER A 72 15.61 -24.06 -10.82
C SER A 72 14.36 -23.35 -10.34
N GLN A 73 13.36 -23.22 -11.22
CA GLN A 73 12.05 -22.67 -10.86
C GLN A 73 11.31 -23.54 -9.83
N ASP A 74 11.41 -24.88 -9.93
CA ASP A 74 10.84 -25.81 -8.93
C ASP A 74 11.49 -25.60 -7.54
N PHE A 75 12.78 -25.27 -7.48
CA PHE A 75 13.43 -24.93 -6.22
C PHE A 75 12.84 -23.64 -5.63
N LEU A 76 12.68 -22.59 -6.44
CA LEU A 76 12.17 -21.29 -5.99
C LEU A 76 10.72 -21.37 -5.50
N GLU A 77 9.86 -22.10 -6.20
CA GLU A 77 8.46 -22.31 -5.78
C GLU A 77 8.37 -23.06 -4.45
N ARG A 78 9.22 -24.07 -4.25
CA ARG A 78 9.30 -24.80 -2.98
C ARG A 78 9.92 -23.96 -1.86
N LEU A 79 10.93 -23.14 -2.18
CA LEU A 79 11.52 -22.19 -1.24
C LEU A 79 10.49 -21.17 -0.79
N GLN A 80 9.76 -20.54 -1.72
CA GLN A 80 8.68 -19.61 -1.40
C GLN A 80 7.64 -20.28 -0.50
N LYS A 81 7.26 -21.51 -0.81
CA LYS A 81 6.35 -22.29 0.03
C LYS A 81 6.90 -22.53 1.43
N GLU A 82 8.18 -22.87 1.59
CA GLU A 82 8.80 -23.02 2.91
C GLU A 82 8.82 -21.70 3.69
N LEU A 83 9.20 -20.60 3.04
CA LEU A 83 9.27 -19.27 3.65
C LEU A 83 7.90 -18.75 4.08
N LEU A 84 6.86 -18.90 3.24
CA LEU A 84 5.50 -18.47 3.58
C LEU A 84 4.84 -19.31 4.70
N ASN A 85 5.41 -20.47 5.04
CA ASN A 85 4.96 -21.29 6.17
C ASN A 85 5.72 -20.98 7.47
N LEU A 86 6.64 -20.00 7.46
CA LEU A 86 7.28 -19.52 8.68
C LEU A 86 6.34 -18.60 9.46
N ASP A 87 6.58 -18.51 10.76
CA ASP A 87 5.99 -17.47 11.57
C ASP A 87 6.68 -16.13 11.22
N PHE A 88 5.86 -15.12 10.97
CA PHE A 88 6.30 -13.75 10.75
C PHE A 88 5.91 -12.89 11.95
N HIS A 89 6.81 -12.01 12.34
CA HIS A 89 6.64 -11.11 13.47
C HIS A 89 6.72 -9.67 12.97
N GLU A 90 5.78 -8.85 13.39
CA GLU A 90 5.81 -7.42 13.11
C GLU A 90 7.07 -6.79 13.69
N LYS A 91 7.72 -5.95 12.89
CA LYS A 91 8.83 -5.09 13.28
C LYS A 91 8.45 -3.66 13.00
N TYR A 92 8.46 -2.85 14.04
CA TYR A 92 8.04 -1.46 13.99
C TYR A 92 9.02 -0.60 14.79
N ASN A 93 9.47 0.50 14.19
CA ASN A 93 10.11 1.62 14.86
C ASN A 93 10.02 2.88 13.97
N ASP A 94 10.79 3.90 14.30
CA ASP A 94 10.93 5.14 13.54
C ASP A 94 11.46 4.95 12.11
N LEU A 95 12.27 3.92 11.87
CA LEU A 95 12.90 3.65 10.57
C LEU A 95 12.05 2.75 9.66
N TYR A 96 11.25 1.86 10.24
CA TYR A 96 10.57 0.83 9.48
C TYR A 96 9.28 0.32 10.12
N LYS A 97 8.41 -0.20 9.26
CA LYS A 97 7.28 -1.07 9.59
C LYS A 97 7.25 -2.19 8.56
N PHE A 98 7.41 -3.45 8.98
CA PHE A 98 7.25 -4.63 8.12
C PHE A 98 7.17 -5.92 8.94
N GLN A 99 6.89 -7.05 8.29
CA GLN A 99 6.92 -8.36 8.94
C GLN A 99 8.23 -9.11 8.65
N GLN A 100 8.87 -9.67 9.68
CA GLN A 100 10.12 -10.44 9.55
C GLN A 100 9.96 -11.84 10.13
N SER A 101 10.49 -12.85 9.45
CA SER A 101 10.62 -14.19 10.01
C SER A 101 11.65 -14.23 11.14
N ASP A 102 11.67 -15.31 11.91
CA ASP A 102 12.89 -15.67 12.66
C ASP A 102 14.14 -15.71 11.77
N ASP A 103 15.31 -15.51 12.38
CA ASP A 103 16.61 -15.72 11.72
C ASP A 103 16.68 -17.12 11.07
N LEU A 104 17.03 -17.15 9.78
CA LEU A 104 17.05 -18.37 8.99
C LEU A 104 18.29 -19.22 9.25
N LYS A 105 19.28 -18.73 10.01
CA LYS A 105 20.56 -19.40 10.32
C LYS A 105 20.44 -20.85 10.79
N LYS A 106 19.43 -21.16 11.61
CA LYS A 106 19.26 -22.48 12.25
C LYS A 106 18.06 -23.28 11.69
N ARG A 107 17.34 -22.75 10.70
CA ARG A 107 16.19 -23.39 10.05
C ARG A 107 16.60 -24.70 9.36
N ARG A 108 15.77 -25.74 9.40
CA ARG A 108 16.12 -27.12 8.95
C ARG A 108 15.36 -27.57 7.70
N GLU A 109 14.45 -26.73 7.24
CA GLU A 109 13.68 -26.90 6.02
C GLU A 109 14.67 -27.01 4.84
N PRO A 110 14.48 -27.99 3.93
CA PRO A 110 15.51 -28.38 2.98
C PRO A 110 15.83 -27.30 1.94
N HIS A 111 14.86 -26.49 1.49
CA HIS A 111 15.13 -25.43 0.50
C HIS A 111 15.77 -24.22 1.17
N ILE A 112 15.35 -23.84 2.38
CA ILE A 112 16.03 -22.81 3.18
C ILE A 112 17.48 -23.23 3.48
N SER A 113 17.71 -24.50 3.82
CA SER A 113 19.06 -25.03 4.09
C SER A 113 19.96 -25.01 2.85
N ALA A 114 19.41 -25.37 1.69
CA ALA A 114 20.12 -25.29 0.41
C ALA A 114 20.39 -23.83 0.00
N LEU A 115 19.45 -22.90 0.24
CA LEU A 115 19.63 -21.47 -0.01
C LEU A 115 20.78 -20.89 0.85
N ARG A 116 20.87 -21.27 2.13
CA ARG A 116 22.00 -20.85 2.98
C ARG A 116 23.34 -21.30 2.41
N LYS A 117 23.43 -22.54 1.95
CA LYS A 117 24.64 -23.06 1.32
C LYS A 117 24.97 -22.27 0.06
N LEU A 118 23.98 -22.08 -0.80
CA LEU A 118 24.11 -21.29 -2.03
C LEU A 118 24.66 -19.89 -1.77
N LEU A 119 24.09 -19.16 -0.81
CA LEU A 119 24.45 -17.76 -0.54
C LEU A 119 25.77 -17.62 0.22
N PHE A 120 25.97 -18.41 1.29
CA PHE A 120 27.09 -18.24 2.23
C PHE A 120 28.29 -19.15 1.95
N GLU A 121 28.20 -20.10 1.01
CA GLU A 121 29.34 -20.84 0.48
C GLU A 121 29.62 -20.42 -0.96
N ASP A 122 28.74 -20.76 -1.89
CA ASP A 122 29.03 -20.67 -3.33
C ASP A 122 29.06 -19.21 -3.83
N PHE A 123 28.00 -18.46 -3.55
CA PHE A 123 27.90 -17.05 -3.96
C PHE A 123 28.84 -16.16 -3.15
N ARG A 124 29.04 -16.43 -1.86
CA ARG A 124 30.05 -15.74 -1.04
C ARG A 124 31.45 -15.92 -1.63
N ALA A 125 31.84 -17.15 -2.01
CA ALA A 125 33.14 -17.39 -2.63
C ALA A 125 33.27 -16.63 -3.96
N TRP A 126 32.21 -16.62 -4.76
CA TRP A 126 32.16 -15.83 -6.00
C TRP A 126 32.32 -14.32 -5.73
N LEU A 127 31.63 -13.78 -4.72
CA LEU A 127 31.74 -12.37 -4.30
C LEU A 127 33.14 -12.04 -3.81
N SER A 128 33.75 -12.88 -2.98
CA SER A 128 35.14 -12.70 -2.52
C SER A 128 36.11 -12.64 -3.69
N ASP A 129 35.92 -13.50 -4.69
CA ASP A 129 36.79 -13.52 -5.87
C ASP A 129 36.67 -12.26 -6.72
N ILE A 130 35.46 -11.75 -6.95
CA ILE A 130 35.24 -10.57 -7.80
C ILE A 130 35.58 -9.27 -7.07
N SER A 131 35.31 -9.20 -5.77
CA SER A 131 35.47 -7.98 -4.98
C SER A 131 36.86 -7.83 -4.34
N LYS A 132 37.60 -8.95 -4.22
CA LYS A 132 38.83 -9.07 -3.43
C LYS A 132 38.63 -8.74 -1.94
N ILE A 133 37.42 -8.94 -1.44
CA ILE A 133 37.07 -8.81 -0.02
C ILE A 133 37.01 -10.21 0.60
N ASP A 134 37.73 -10.39 1.70
CA ASP A 134 37.67 -11.61 2.52
C ASP A 134 36.36 -11.61 3.34
N LEU A 135 35.28 -12.09 2.72
CA LEU A 135 33.97 -12.18 3.34
C LEU A 135 33.91 -13.35 4.32
N GLU A 136 33.45 -13.08 5.54
CA GLU A 136 33.27 -14.12 6.56
C GLU A 136 32.16 -15.12 6.18
N PRO A 137 32.26 -16.39 6.62
CA PRO A 137 31.20 -17.38 6.43
C PRO A 137 30.01 -17.17 7.39
N THR A 138 29.98 -16.06 8.13
CA THR A 138 28.93 -15.73 9.09
C THR A 138 27.59 -15.60 8.37
N ILE A 139 26.64 -16.46 8.74
CA ILE A 139 25.27 -16.40 8.22
C ILE A 139 24.53 -15.26 8.92
N ASP A 140 24.06 -14.30 8.12
CA ASP A 140 23.17 -13.20 8.48
C ASP A 140 22.11 -13.06 7.37
N MET A 141 20.96 -13.71 7.54
CA MET A 141 19.84 -13.59 6.60
C MET A 141 18.50 -13.81 7.31
N SER A 142 17.52 -12.99 6.95
CA SER A 142 16.12 -13.12 7.36
C SER A 142 15.21 -13.12 6.14
N CYS A 143 13.95 -13.52 6.32
CA CYS A 143 12.91 -13.28 5.34
C CYS A 143 12.08 -12.07 5.79
N ALA A 144 11.97 -11.06 4.94
CA ALA A 144 11.09 -9.92 5.16
C ALA A 144 9.89 -10.03 4.22
N LYS A 145 8.71 -9.73 4.75
CA LYS A 145 7.46 -9.59 4.01
C LYS A 145 6.97 -8.17 4.23
N TYR A 146 6.95 -7.41 3.15
CA TYR A 146 6.36 -6.09 3.10
C TYR A 146 4.96 -6.28 2.54
N GLU A 147 3.99 -6.07 3.40
CA GLU A 147 2.60 -5.95 3.01
C GLU A 147 2.28 -4.48 2.85
N PHE A 148 1.00 -4.23 2.67
CA PHE A 148 0.55 -2.91 2.41
C PHE A 148 0.70 -2.00 3.67
N THR A 149 1.18 -0.77 3.48
CA THR A 149 1.76 0.22 4.44
C THR A 149 3.18 -0.01 4.91
N ASP A 150 3.74 -1.19 4.66
CA ASP A 150 5.07 -1.47 5.15
C ASP A 150 6.11 -0.66 4.38
N ALA A 151 7.10 -0.15 5.11
CA ALA A 151 8.15 0.68 4.59
C ALA A 151 9.44 0.48 5.36
N LEU A 152 10.56 0.75 4.69
CA LEU A 152 11.87 0.86 5.30
C LEU A 152 12.50 2.14 4.76
N LEU A 153 12.60 3.15 5.62
CA LEU A 153 13.02 4.50 5.25
C LEU A 153 14.53 4.57 4.98
N CYS A 154 15.00 5.74 4.56
CA CYS A 154 16.39 5.99 4.17
C CYS A 154 17.40 5.63 5.27
N HIS A 155 18.27 4.67 4.98
CA HIS A 155 19.39 4.23 5.84
C HIS A 155 20.55 3.72 4.95
N ASP A 156 21.73 3.48 5.54
CA ASP A 156 22.97 3.12 4.82
C ASP A 156 23.43 1.67 5.06
N ASP A 157 22.70 0.92 5.89
CA ASP A 157 23.02 -0.44 6.35
C ASP A 157 24.31 -0.57 7.19
N GLU A 158 24.86 0.54 7.70
CA GLU A 158 26.09 0.53 8.49
C GLU A 158 25.91 -0.20 9.83
N LEU A 159 26.58 -1.34 9.93
CA LEU A 159 26.77 -2.11 11.15
C LEU A 159 28.14 -2.78 11.10
N GLU A 160 28.83 -2.86 12.23
CA GLU A 160 30.19 -3.43 12.29
C GLU A 160 30.21 -4.86 11.71
N GLY A 161 31.12 -5.09 10.75
CA GLY A 161 31.28 -6.38 10.06
C GLY A 161 30.48 -6.51 8.74
N ARG A 162 29.46 -5.68 8.50
CA ARG A 162 28.73 -5.70 7.21
C ARG A 162 29.58 -5.10 6.10
N ARG A 163 29.63 -5.79 4.95
CA ARG A 163 30.42 -5.38 3.78
C ARG A 163 29.64 -5.37 2.48
N ILE A 164 28.77 -6.37 2.27
CA ILE A 164 27.93 -6.47 1.08
C ILE A 164 26.51 -6.78 1.55
N ALA A 165 25.57 -5.88 1.27
CA ALA A 165 24.15 -6.12 1.44
C ALA A 165 23.61 -6.85 0.21
N PHE A 166 22.61 -7.72 0.39
CA PHE A 166 21.94 -8.40 -0.71
C PHE A 166 20.44 -8.59 -0.41
N ILE A 167 19.62 -8.49 -1.46
CA ILE A 167 18.18 -8.77 -1.43
C ILE A 167 17.84 -9.72 -2.57
N LEU A 168 17.20 -10.85 -2.26
CA LEU A 168 16.64 -11.77 -3.24
C LEU A 168 15.11 -11.65 -3.25
N TYR A 169 14.54 -11.13 -4.32
CA TYR A 169 13.10 -10.91 -4.44
C TYR A 169 12.35 -12.18 -4.88
N LEU A 170 11.34 -12.56 -4.09
CA LEU A 170 10.40 -13.66 -4.36
C LEU A 170 8.95 -13.14 -4.45
N VAL A 171 8.79 -12.01 -5.13
CA VAL A 171 7.50 -11.32 -5.33
C VAL A 171 6.70 -11.91 -6.49
N PRO A 172 5.35 -11.80 -6.52
CA PRO A 172 4.54 -12.10 -7.70
C PRO A 172 4.87 -11.16 -8.88
N LEU A 173 4.04 -11.16 -9.93
CA LEU A 173 4.12 -10.12 -10.95
C LEU A 173 4.02 -8.75 -10.27
N TRP A 174 5.06 -7.94 -10.41
CA TRP A 174 5.22 -6.68 -9.71
C TRP A 174 5.57 -5.58 -10.69
N ASP A 175 5.00 -4.40 -10.47
CA ASP A 175 5.33 -3.20 -11.22
C ASP A 175 5.51 -2.00 -10.27
N ARG A 176 5.96 -0.88 -10.82
CA ARG A 176 6.31 0.32 -10.05
C ARG A 176 5.12 0.90 -9.26
N SER A 177 3.89 0.73 -9.74
CA SER A 177 2.69 1.29 -9.10
C SER A 177 2.37 0.63 -7.75
N LEU A 178 2.85 -0.60 -7.53
CA LEU A 178 2.65 -1.35 -6.29
C LEU A 178 3.62 -0.92 -5.18
N GLY A 179 4.53 0.03 -5.45
CA GLY A 179 5.55 0.44 -4.50
C GLY A 179 6.58 -0.65 -4.21
N GLY A 180 7.16 -0.64 -3.02
CA GLY A 180 8.20 -1.58 -2.61
C GLY A 180 9.48 -1.49 -3.46
N THR A 181 9.70 -0.37 -4.14
CA THR A 181 10.90 -0.13 -4.94
C THR A 181 12.11 0.02 -4.04
N LEU A 182 13.24 -0.57 -4.41
CA LEU A 182 14.52 -0.26 -3.77
C LEU A 182 15.07 1.05 -4.37
N ASP A 183 14.94 2.12 -3.61
CA ASP A 183 15.35 3.46 -4.02
C ASP A 183 16.76 3.76 -3.49
N LEU A 184 17.64 4.29 -4.34
CA LEU A 184 19.03 4.59 -4.03
C LEU A 184 19.26 6.10 -4.11
N TYR A 185 19.89 6.66 -3.07
CA TYR A 185 20.17 8.08 -2.94
C TYR A 185 21.59 8.41 -3.39
N ASN A 186 21.75 9.57 -4.04
CA ASN A 186 23.06 10.21 -4.10
C ASN A 186 23.37 10.96 -2.80
N THR A 187 24.62 11.36 -2.63
CA THR A 187 25.08 12.12 -1.47
C THR A 187 25.53 13.54 -1.82
N ASP A 188 25.51 14.42 -0.83
CA ASP A 188 26.05 15.78 -0.93
C ASP A 188 27.54 15.87 -0.53
N GLU A 189 28.08 17.09 -0.44
CA GLU A 189 29.47 17.35 -0.07
C GLU A 189 29.81 16.94 1.39
N HIS A 190 28.79 16.66 2.21
CA HIS A 190 28.90 16.24 3.60
C HIS A 190 28.59 14.75 3.81
N PHE A 191 28.54 13.97 2.72
CA PHE A 191 28.17 12.55 2.73
C PHE A 191 26.77 12.29 3.30
N GLN A 192 25.86 13.25 3.21
CA GLN A 192 24.46 13.07 3.61
C GLN A 192 23.60 12.69 2.39
N PRO A 193 22.54 11.87 2.56
CA PRO A 193 21.65 11.54 1.45
C PRO A 193 20.94 12.80 0.94
N LYS A 194 20.87 12.95 -0.39
CA LYS A 194 20.29 14.14 -1.03
C LYS A 194 18.96 13.86 -1.72
N GLN A 195 18.96 13.02 -2.75
CA GLN A 195 17.73 12.66 -3.47
C GLN A 195 17.84 11.25 -4.08
N ILE A 196 16.69 10.62 -4.31
CA ILE A 196 16.60 9.35 -5.04
C ILE A 196 17.05 9.60 -6.48
N VAL A 197 18.08 8.87 -6.92
CA VAL A 197 18.58 8.93 -8.31
C VAL A 197 18.36 7.62 -9.06
N LYS A 198 18.07 6.54 -8.34
CA LYS A 198 17.75 5.24 -8.92
C LYS A 198 16.66 4.55 -8.13
N SER A 199 15.75 3.86 -8.82
CA SER A 199 14.63 3.18 -8.19
C SER A 199 14.39 1.84 -8.88
N LEU A 200 14.73 0.76 -8.18
CA LEU A 200 14.75 -0.61 -8.68
C LEU A 200 13.44 -1.32 -8.32
N VAL A 201 12.67 -1.69 -9.35
CA VAL A 201 11.41 -2.44 -9.16
C VAL A 201 11.74 -3.90 -8.83
N PRO A 202 11.22 -4.48 -7.74
CA PRO A 202 11.42 -5.89 -7.43
C PRO A 202 10.75 -6.77 -8.49
N SER A 203 11.28 -7.97 -8.70
CA SER A 203 10.64 -8.97 -9.55
C SER A 203 11.09 -10.36 -9.15
N TRP A 204 10.28 -11.39 -9.43
CA TRP A 204 10.62 -12.78 -9.14
C TRP A 204 12.05 -13.15 -9.55
N ASN A 205 12.79 -13.78 -8.62
CA ASN A 205 14.14 -14.30 -8.83
C ASN A 205 15.19 -13.25 -9.24
N LYS A 206 14.97 -11.98 -8.89
CA LYS A 206 15.95 -10.91 -9.03
C LYS A 206 16.76 -10.81 -7.73
N LEU A 207 18.09 -10.91 -7.84
CA LEU A 207 19.00 -10.60 -6.75
C LEU A 207 19.64 -9.23 -6.99
N VAL A 208 19.61 -8.37 -5.96
CA VAL A 208 20.33 -7.11 -5.94
C VAL A 208 21.36 -7.17 -4.81
N PHE A 209 22.56 -6.65 -5.03
CA PHE A 209 23.58 -6.52 -3.98
C PHE A 209 24.42 -5.27 -4.17
N PHE A 210 24.94 -4.72 -3.08
CA PHE A 210 25.76 -3.51 -3.09
C PHE A 210 26.75 -3.49 -1.92
N GLU A 211 27.81 -2.70 -2.06
CA GLU A 211 28.80 -2.52 -0.98
C GLU A 211 28.21 -1.59 0.10
N VAL A 212 28.26 -2.05 1.36
CA VAL A 212 27.88 -1.24 2.53
C VAL A 212 28.98 -0.21 2.79
N SER A 213 28.59 1.05 2.87
CA SER A 213 29.51 2.18 3.02
C SER A 213 28.79 3.39 3.64
N PRO A 214 29.51 4.44 4.08
CA PRO A 214 28.90 5.67 4.61
C PRO A 214 28.04 6.46 3.61
N VAL A 215 27.89 5.98 2.38
CA VAL A 215 27.16 6.64 1.30
C VAL A 215 26.14 5.71 0.62
N SER A 216 25.96 4.47 1.10
CA SER A 216 25.02 3.50 0.51
C SER A 216 23.58 3.71 0.95
N PHE A 217 23.12 4.96 0.94
CA PHE A 217 21.78 5.33 1.39
C PHE A 217 20.68 4.81 0.46
N HIS A 218 19.69 4.12 1.03
CA HIS A 218 18.59 3.50 0.30
C HIS A 218 17.32 3.33 1.13
N GLN A 219 16.16 3.13 0.48
CA GLN A 219 14.85 2.91 1.12
C GLN A 219 13.92 1.99 0.30
N HIS A 220 12.73 1.68 0.85
CA HIS A 220 11.62 0.97 0.18
C HIS A 220 10.26 1.69 0.38
N GLU A 221 9.74 2.50 -0.58
CA GLU A 221 8.43 3.20 -0.41
C GLU A 221 7.77 3.86 -1.66
N ILE A 222 6.43 4.12 -1.64
CA ILE A 222 5.69 4.92 -2.66
C ILE A 222 4.89 6.14 -2.12
N LEU A 223 4.27 6.10 -0.94
CA LEU A 223 3.41 7.20 -0.43
C LEU A 223 4.19 8.44 -0.05
N TYR A 224 5.32 8.26 0.66
CA TYR A 224 6.18 9.36 1.10
C TYR A 224 6.81 10.10 -0.08
N ASP A 225 6.80 9.50 -1.26
CA ASP A 225 7.29 10.14 -2.46
C ASP A 225 6.32 11.23 -2.95
N TRP A 226 5.01 11.06 -2.70
CA TRP A 226 3.95 11.88 -3.29
C TRP A 226 3.21 12.76 -2.28
N ILE A 227 2.90 12.23 -1.10
CA ILE A 227 2.01 12.86 -0.14
C ILE A 227 2.79 13.81 0.77
N ASN A 228 2.21 14.96 1.07
CA ASN A 228 2.76 15.88 2.06
C ASN A 228 2.88 15.16 3.42
N PRO A 229 4.08 15.13 4.04
CA PRO A 229 4.32 14.34 5.25
C PRO A 229 3.37 14.65 6.41
N THR A 230 2.81 15.86 6.48
CA THR A 230 1.79 16.22 7.46
C THR A 230 0.59 15.26 7.44
N TYR A 231 0.18 14.79 6.27
CA TYR A 231 -0.95 13.87 6.10
C TYR A 231 -0.61 12.40 6.35
N LEU A 232 0.68 12.09 6.55
CA LEU A 232 1.16 10.76 6.89
C LEU A 232 1.39 10.59 8.40
N ASP A 233 1.30 11.70 9.16
CA ASP A 233 1.33 11.69 10.62
C ASP A 233 0.04 11.11 11.20
N MET A 234 0.17 10.15 12.12
CA MET A 234 -0.99 9.43 12.67
C MET A 234 -1.85 10.30 13.58
N ASP A 235 -1.24 11.19 14.36
CA ASP A 235 -1.98 12.10 15.25
C ASP A 235 -2.80 13.10 14.42
N TYR A 236 -2.27 13.53 13.28
CA TYR A 236 -2.98 14.38 12.34
C TYR A 236 -4.05 13.62 11.54
N GLN A 237 -3.81 12.36 11.18
CA GLN A 237 -4.84 11.49 10.60
C GLN A 237 -6.05 11.33 11.52
N ALA A 238 -5.84 11.14 12.82
CA ALA A 238 -6.93 11.05 13.79
C ALA A 238 -7.77 12.35 13.86
N GLN A 239 -7.12 13.51 13.78
CA GLN A 239 -7.82 14.81 13.73
C GLN A 239 -8.63 14.96 12.44
N ILE A 240 -8.06 14.55 11.30
CA ILE A 240 -8.78 14.53 10.02
C ILE A 240 -10.00 13.62 10.08
N GLN A 241 -9.86 12.45 10.69
CA GLN A 241 -10.95 11.51 10.87
C GLN A 241 -12.08 12.09 11.72
N GLU A 242 -11.74 12.71 12.86
CA GLU A 242 -12.73 13.36 13.72
C GLU A 242 -13.53 14.45 12.99
N GLU A 243 -12.83 15.32 12.24
CA GLU A 243 -13.48 16.35 11.42
C GLU A 243 -14.37 15.74 10.32
N PHE A 244 -13.87 14.70 9.63
CA PHE A 244 -14.62 14.03 8.58
C PHE A 244 -15.86 13.30 9.10
N GLU A 245 -15.80 12.67 10.28
CA GLU A 245 -16.96 12.01 10.89
C GLU A 245 -18.06 13.01 11.27
N GLU A 246 -17.70 14.26 11.63
CA GLU A 246 -18.67 15.30 11.98
C GLU A 246 -19.41 15.85 10.75
N SER A 247 -18.69 16.11 9.65
CA SER A 247 -19.20 16.84 8.48
C SER A 247 -19.45 15.96 7.24
N SER A 248 -18.89 14.74 7.21
CA SER A 248 -18.80 13.87 6.02
C SER A 248 -18.05 14.49 4.84
N GLU A 249 -17.24 15.52 5.09
CA GLU A 249 -16.44 16.22 4.09
C GLU A 249 -15.16 16.82 4.68
N ILE A 250 -14.07 16.88 3.90
CA ILE A 250 -12.88 17.62 4.32
C ILE A 250 -12.09 18.13 3.11
N LEU A 251 -11.36 19.22 3.30
CA LEU A 251 -10.46 19.81 2.30
C LEU A 251 -9.01 19.86 2.81
N LEU A 252 -8.16 19.01 2.25
CA LEU A 252 -6.74 18.89 2.60
C LEU A 252 -5.88 19.72 1.63
N LYS A 253 -5.28 20.82 2.11
CA LYS A 253 -4.47 21.73 1.28
C LYS A 253 -3.04 21.28 1.15
N GLU A 254 -2.41 21.61 0.03
CA GLU A 254 -1.04 21.18 -0.27
C GLU A 254 -0.86 19.66 -0.12
N PHE A 255 -1.82 18.88 -0.62
CA PHE A 255 -1.92 17.44 -0.39
C PHE A 255 -0.75 16.68 -1.00
N LEU A 256 -0.39 16.99 -2.25
CA LEU A 256 0.82 16.47 -2.86
C LEU A 256 2.03 17.33 -2.47
N LYS A 257 3.20 16.70 -2.36
CA LYS A 257 4.45 17.43 -2.20
C LYS A 257 4.64 18.45 -3.33
N PRO A 258 5.06 19.70 -3.02
CA PRO A 258 5.13 20.78 -4.01
C PRO A 258 5.90 20.44 -5.28
N GLU A 259 6.99 19.68 -5.17
CA GLU A 259 7.82 19.26 -6.30
C GLU A 259 7.15 18.22 -7.21
N LYS A 260 6.29 17.35 -6.67
CA LYS A 260 5.49 16.41 -7.48
C LYS A 260 4.32 17.13 -8.11
N PHE A 261 3.61 17.97 -7.35
CA PHE A 261 2.52 18.79 -7.86
C PHE A 261 2.96 19.69 -9.02
N ALA A 262 4.13 20.34 -8.90
CA ALA A 262 4.69 21.17 -9.97
C ALA A 262 4.96 20.36 -11.25
N LYS A 263 5.50 19.14 -11.14
CA LYS A 263 5.72 18.25 -12.31
C LYS A 263 4.42 17.78 -12.95
N VAL A 264 3.38 17.51 -12.14
CA VAL A 264 2.03 17.17 -12.63
C VAL A 264 1.46 18.34 -13.42
N CYS A 265 1.46 19.56 -12.86
CA CYS A 265 0.99 20.76 -13.56
C CYS A 265 1.81 21.04 -14.83
N GLU A 266 3.13 20.88 -14.79
CA GLU A 266 3.99 21.06 -15.97
C GLU A 266 3.62 20.10 -17.11
N ALA A 267 3.38 18.82 -16.80
CA ALA A 267 2.96 17.84 -17.78
C ALA A 267 1.58 18.16 -18.38
N LEU A 268 0.63 18.59 -17.55
CA LEU A 268 -0.71 19.01 -18.00
C LEU A 268 -0.66 20.23 -18.95
N GLU A 269 0.25 21.16 -18.70
CA GLU A 269 0.35 22.40 -19.48
C GLU A 269 1.18 22.26 -20.77
N LYS A 270 2.22 21.41 -20.77
CA LYS A 270 3.24 21.38 -21.83
C LYS A 270 3.23 20.13 -22.68
N GLU A 271 2.70 19.02 -22.19
CA GLU A 271 2.74 17.75 -22.92
C GLU A 271 1.44 17.50 -23.70
N ASP A 272 1.54 16.72 -24.77
CA ASP A 272 0.43 16.42 -25.68
C ASP A 272 -0.48 15.34 -25.06
N VAL A 273 -1.24 15.73 -24.03
CA VAL A 273 -2.27 14.89 -23.42
C VAL A 273 -3.45 14.77 -24.38
N LYS A 274 -3.85 13.54 -24.69
CA LYS A 274 -5.01 13.29 -25.54
C LYS A 274 -6.30 13.35 -24.72
N TRP A 275 -7.14 14.32 -25.07
CA TRP A 275 -8.43 14.57 -24.43
C TRP A 275 -9.59 14.09 -25.30
N SER A 276 -10.58 13.47 -24.67
CA SER A 276 -11.86 13.09 -25.28
C SER A 276 -13.01 13.86 -24.65
N SER A 277 -13.89 14.41 -25.48
CA SER A 277 -15.13 15.01 -24.97
C SER A 277 -16.08 13.92 -24.47
N ARG A 278 -16.49 14.03 -23.21
CA ARG A 278 -17.48 13.16 -22.56
C ARG A 278 -18.89 13.72 -22.74
N GLY A 279 -19.82 12.84 -23.08
CA GLY A 279 -21.24 13.14 -23.25
C GLY A 279 -22.13 12.06 -22.62
N PRO A 280 -23.43 12.01 -22.99
CA PRO A 280 -24.15 12.94 -23.86
C PRO A 280 -24.47 14.29 -23.19
N PRO A 281 -24.77 15.36 -23.95
CA PRO A 281 -24.95 16.73 -23.42
C PRO A 281 -26.06 16.90 -22.39
N ASN A 282 -27.09 16.04 -22.37
CA ASN A 282 -28.13 16.07 -21.36
C ASN A 282 -27.70 15.45 -20.01
N LYS A 283 -26.43 15.04 -19.90
CA LYS A 283 -25.83 14.45 -18.70
C LYS A 283 -24.52 15.13 -18.33
N ARG A 284 -23.65 15.36 -19.32
CA ARG A 284 -22.31 15.91 -19.11
C ARG A 284 -21.74 16.50 -20.41
N PHE A 285 -20.83 17.43 -20.24
CA PHE A 285 -19.94 17.91 -21.29
C PHE A 285 -18.64 18.38 -20.64
N TYR A 286 -17.56 17.60 -20.79
CA TYR A 286 -16.21 17.93 -20.32
C TYR A 286 -15.19 17.10 -21.09
N GLU A 287 -13.90 17.32 -20.86
CA GLU A 287 -12.83 16.53 -21.45
C GLU A 287 -12.21 15.57 -20.43
N ALA A 288 -11.92 14.34 -20.83
CA ALA A 288 -11.24 13.34 -20.01
C ALA A 288 -10.19 12.57 -20.84
N ASP A 289 -9.19 12.03 -20.17
CA ASP A 289 -8.06 11.38 -20.82
C ASP A 289 -8.44 10.12 -21.63
N GLU A 290 -7.74 9.88 -22.75
CA GLU A 290 -7.90 8.71 -23.63
C GLU A 290 -6.86 7.59 -23.38
N SER A 291 -6.37 7.40 -22.15
CA SER A 291 -5.46 6.33 -21.69
C SER A 291 -3.96 6.45 -22.00
N THR A 292 -3.51 7.29 -22.95
CA THR A 292 -2.07 7.59 -23.12
C THR A 292 -1.69 8.85 -22.36
N LEU A 293 -1.25 8.69 -21.12
CA LEU A 293 -0.76 9.77 -20.26
C LEU A 293 0.77 9.81 -20.23
N PRO A 294 1.38 11.01 -20.13
CA PRO A 294 2.74 11.20 -19.64
C PRO A 294 3.04 10.37 -18.38
N ASP A 295 4.28 9.93 -18.22
CA ASP A 295 4.70 9.05 -17.12
C ASP A 295 4.32 9.63 -15.74
N ILE A 296 4.53 10.94 -15.52
CA ILE A 296 4.20 11.57 -14.23
C ILE A 296 2.69 11.58 -13.95
N LEU A 297 1.86 11.79 -14.97
CA LEU A 297 0.40 11.79 -14.82
C LEU A 297 -0.12 10.36 -14.63
N LYS A 298 0.49 9.38 -15.31
CA LYS A 298 0.20 7.97 -15.11
C LYS A 298 0.54 7.52 -13.69
N LEU A 299 1.71 7.91 -13.17
CA LEU A 299 2.10 7.62 -11.78
C LEU A 299 1.14 8.27 -10.77
N CYS A 300 0.64 9.48 -11.05
CA CYS A 300 -0.36 10.13 -10.20
C CYS A 300 -1.73 9.40 -10.22
N MET A 301 -2.18 8.93 -11.40
CA MET A 301 -3.36 8.05 -11.50
C MET A 301 -3.16 6.73 -10.74
N GLU A 302 -1.96 6.15 -10.82
CA GLU A 302 -1.58 4.92 -10.11
C GLU A 302 -1.54 5.13 -8.59
N LEU A 303 -1.04 6.27 -8.10
CA LEU A 303 -1.08 6.63 -6.67
C LEU A 303 -2.50 6.53 -6.12
N PHE A 304 -3.50 7.15 -6.77
CA PHE A 304 -4.88 7.12 -6.29
C PHE A 304 -5.57 5.76 -6.44
N ARG A 305 -5.03 4.85 -7.26
CA ARG A 305 -5.49 3.45 -7.37
C ARG A 305 -4.72 2.48 -6.47
N SER A 306 -3.63 2.93 -5.86
CA SER A 306 -2.79 2.07 -5.04
C SER A 306 -3.51 1.62 -3.78
N GLU A 307 -3.23 0.40 -3.33
CA GLU A 307 -3.67 -0.13 -2.03
C GLU A 307 -3.35 0.85 -0.89
N ALA A 308 -2.25 1.60 -1.05
CA ALA A 308 -1.78 2.68 -0.20
C ALA A 308 -2.70 3.86 -0.04
N MET A 309 -3.29 4.31 -1.14
CA MET A 309 -4.30 5.32 -1.03
C MET A 309 -5.57 4.78 -0.36
N PHE A 310 -5.98 3.53 -0.64
CA PHE A 310 -7.22 2.98 -0.07
C PHE A 310 -7.22 2.99 1.47
N LEU A 311 -6.14 2.55 2.13
CA LEU A 311 -6.09 2.61 3.59
C LEU A 311 -5.82 4.01 4.13
N LEU A 312 -5.03 4.84 3.44
CA LEU A 312 -4.87 6.24 3.88
C LEU A 312 -6.25 6.92 3.93
N LEU A 313 -7.09 6.67 2.92
CA LEU A 313 -8.48 7.14 2.91
C LEU A 313 -9.33 6.47 3.99
N SER A 314 -9.15 5.18 4.26
CA SER A 314 -9.79 4.54 5.42
C SER A 314 -9.45 5.25 6.73
N ASN A 315 -8.18 5.59 6.94
CA ASN A 315 -7.75 6.30 8.15
C ASN A 315 -8.36 7.70 8.23
N PHE A 316 -8.50 8.40 7.10
CA PHE A 316 -9.14 9.72 7.10
C PHE A 316 -10.66 9.70 7.29
N THR A 317 -11.33 8.58 6.99
CA THR A 317 -12.80 8.58 6.83
C THR A 317 -13.53 7.53 7.65
N CYS A 318 -12.81 6.66 8.35
CA CYS A 318 -13.34 5.47 9.04
C CYS A 318 -14.04 4.45 8.12
N MET A 319 -14.03 4.67 6.80
CA MET A 319 -14.61 3.73 5.83
C MET A 319 -13.73 2.50 5.66
N LYS A 320 -14.33 1.31 5.52
CA LYS A 320 -13.63 0.03 5.30
C LYS A 320 -13.23 -0.14 3.83
N LEU A 321 -12.47 0.82 3.30
CA LEU A 321 -11.85 0.76 1.97
C LEU A 321 -10.64 -0.18 1.92
N HIS A 322 -10.17 -0.69 3.05
CA HIS A 322 -9.05 -1.62 3.12
C HIS A 322 -9.24 -2.65 4.23
N PHE A 323 -8.76 -3.89 4.04
CA PHE A 323 -8.98 -4.98 5.01
C PHE A 323 -8.27 -4.74 6.36
N LEU A 324 -7.14 -4.03 6.36
CA LEU A 324 -6.39 -3.61 7.55
C LEU A 324 -6.97 -2.38 8.27
N ALA A 325 -7.96 -1.69 7.70
CA ALA A 325 -8.59 -0.57 8.40
C ALA A 325 -9.30 -1.10 9.66
N PRO A 326 -9.43 -0.31 10.74
CA PRO A 326 -10.19 -0.72 11.92
C PRO A 326 -11.64 -1.10 11.53
N SER A 327 -12.20 -2.13 12.16
CA SER A 327 -13.62 -2.48 12.03
C SER A 327 -14.37 -1.96 13.26
N GLU A 328 -15.61 -1.49 13.13
CA GLU A 328 -16.45 -1.12 14.30
C GLU A 328 -16.60 -2.26 15.33
N GLU A 329 -16.38 -3.52 14.92
CA GLU A 329 -16.41 -4.70 15.78
C GLU A 329 -15.14 -4.86 16.65
N ASP A 330 -13.99 -4.32 16.20
CA ASP A 330 -12.70 -4.50 16.88
C ASP A 330 -12.56 -3.63 18.15
N GLU A 331 -13.33 -2.54 18.26
CA GLU A 331 -13.36 -1.65 19.43
C GLU A 331 -14.07 -2.25 20.67
N THR A 332 -14.78 -3.37 20.52
CA THR A 332 -15.57 -3.95 21.62
C THR A 332 -14.82 -5.00 22.45
N ASP A 333 -13.69 -5.53 21.97
CA ASP A 333 -12.90 -6.54 22.69
C ASP A 333 -11.82 -5.94 23.60
N ASP A 334 -11.32 -4.73 23.34
CA ASP A 334 -10.26 -4.10 24.16
C ASP A 334 -10.74 -3.50 25.49
N LYS A 335 -12.06 -3.37 25.71
CA LYS A 335 -12.62 -2.87 26.98
C LYS A 335 -12.84 -3.96 28.04
N LYS A 336 -12.55 -5.23 27.76
CA LYS A 336 -12.77 -6.33 28.72
C LYS A 336 -11.52 -6.85 29.43
N GLU A 337 -10.32 -6.44 29.05
CA GLU A 337 -9.08 -6.91 29.72
C GLU A 337 -8.50 -5.92 30.77
N GLY A 338 -9.12 -4.75 30.97
CA GLY A 338 -8.64 -3.71 31.90
C GLY A 338 -9.12 -3.78 33.36
N GLU A 339 -10.14 -4.58 33.70
CA GLU A 339 -10.78 -4.54 35.04
C GLU A 339 -10.48 -5.75 35.95
N ALA A 340 -9.44 -6.54 35.63
CA ALA A 340 -9.05 -7.69 36.44
C ALA A 340 -7.63 -7.59 37.04
N ALA A 341 -7.17 -6.40 37.45
CA ALA A 341 -5.87 -6.29 38.10
C ALA A 341 -5.69 -5.11 39.08
N SER A 342 -6.59 -4.91 40.05
CA SER A 342 -6.20 -4.19 41.28
C SER A 342 -7.20 -4.38 42.44
N VAL A 343 -7.16 -5.52 43.12
CA VAL A 343 -7.70 -5.64 44.48
C VAL A 343 -6.71 -6.43 45.34
N ALA A 344 -5.83 -5.71 46.06
CA ALA A 344 -5.27 -6.14 47.34
C ALA A 344 -4.40 -5.01 47.96
N ASN A 345 -4.99 -4.20 48.84
CA ASN A 345 -4.54 -3.97 50.23
C ASN A 345 -5.14 -2.67 50.82
N ASN A 346 -6.00 -2.85 51.83
CA ASN A 346 -6.07 -2.19 53.16
C ASN A 346 -5.43 -0.79 53.32
N SER A 347 -5.99 0.21 54.03
CA SER A 347 -7.00 0.25 55.11
C SER A 347 -7.15 1.72 55.58
N GLU A 348 -8.32 2.06 56.17
CA GLU A 348 -8.59 3.20 57.10
C GLU A 348 -8.50 4.63 56.50
N GLU A 349 -9.31 5.65 56.80
CA GLU A 349 -10.33 5.94 57.82
C GLU A 349 -11.10 7.21 57.36
N GLY A 350 -12.36 7.40 57.77
CA GLY A 350 -12.95 8.75 57.92
C GLY A 350 -14.26 9.08 57.16
N THR A 351 -15.40 8.90 57.86
CA THR A 351 -16.56 9.84 58.05
C THR A 351 -16.91 10.85 56.94
N SER A 352 -18.17 11.10 56.53
CA SER A 352 -19.46 11.08 57.25
C SER A 352 -20.64 11.51 56.34
N GLN A 353 -21.84 10.96 56.61
CA GLN A 353 -23.21 11.57 56.50
C GLN A 353 -23.78 11.89 55.10
N SER A 354 -25.07 11.69 54.76
CA SER A 354 -26.26 11.22 55.48
C SER A 354 -27.45 11.01 54.51
N SER A 355 -28.31 10.01 54.80
CA SER A 355 -29.80 9.94 54.70
C SER A 355 -30.52 10.31 53.37
N SER A 356 -31.54 9.62 52.86
CA SER A 356 -32.61 8.81 53.50
C SER A 356 -33.49 8.12 52.43
N GLU A 357 -33.86 6.87 52.69
CA GLU A 357 -35.06 6.12 52.19
C GLU A 357 -36.37 6.67 52.85
N PRO A 358 -37.64 6.21 52.55
CA PRO A 358 -38.01 4.85 52.14
C PRO A 358 -39.26 4.62 51.23
N GLU A 359 -39.27 3.40 50.67
CA GLU A 359 -40.30 2.32 50.59
C GLU A 359 -41.81 2.51 50.26
N ASN A 360 -42.32 1.40 49.68
CA ASN A 360 -43.67 0.78 49.75
C ASN A 360 -44.74 1.28 48.76
N GLU A 361 -45.61 0.47 48.14
CA GLU A 361 -46.05 -0.93 48.30
C GLU A 361 -46.85 -1.33 47.02
N ALA A 362 -46.61 -2.51 46.44
CA ALA A 362 -47.50 -3.69 46.40
C ALA A 362 -48.80 -3.66 45.53
N ALA A 363 -48.77 -4.54 44.51
CA ALA A 363 -49.79 -5.53 44.08
C ALA A 363 -51.15 -5.10 43.47
N ILE A 364 -51.51 -5.72 42.32
CA ILE A 364 -52.57 -6.74 42.18
C ILE A 364 -52.78 -7.13 40.70
N SER A 365 -52.43 -8.39 40.42
CA SER A 365 -53.07 -9.44 39.62
C SER A 365 -54.26 -9.20 38.67
N ASN A 366 -54.09 -9.82 37.49
CA ASN A 366 -54.91 -10.89 36.88
C ASN A 366 -55.90 -10.62 35.72
N ASN A 367 -55.70 -11.49 34.72
CA ASN A 367 -56.67 -12.18 33.85
C ASN A 367 -57.32 -11.37 32.72
N SER A 368 -57.58 -11.93 31.53
CA SER A 368 -57.29 -13.22 30.89
C SER A 368 -57.93 -13.13 29.50
N GLN A 369 -57.39 -13.82 28.50
CA GLN A 369 -58.14 -14.69 27.56
C GLN A 369 -57.23 -15.20 26.45
N GLN A 370 -56.96 -16.51 26.51
CA GLN A 370 -56.53 -17.33 25.38
C GLN A 370 -57.71 -17.57 24.43
N THR A 371 -57.43 -17.60 23.13
CA THR A 371 -58.10 -18.53 22.21
C THR A 371 -57.09 -19.10 21.22
N ASP A 372 -57.14 -20.43 21.11
CA ASP A 372 -56.38 -21.34 20.23
C ASP A 372 -56.65 -21.15 18.73
N GLY A 373 -55.71 -21.57 17.88
CA GLY A 373 -56.04 -22.03 16.52
C GLY A 373 -54.93 -21.96 15.48
N GLN A 374 -54.14 -23.02 15.39
CA GLN A 374 -53.10 -23.41 14.41
C GLN A 374 -53.37 -23.12 12.90
N ILE A 375 -52.30 -22.86 12.12
CA ILE A 375 -51.71 -23.78 11.11
C ILE A 375 -50.38 -23.21 10.57
N GLU A 376 -49.40 -24.10 10.43
CA GLU A 376 -47.98 -23.94 10.09
C GLU A 376 -47.69 -23.56 8.62
N SER A 377 -46.61 -22.82 8.36
CA SER A 377 -45.46 -23.30 7.55
C SER A 377 -44.36 -22.23 7.37
N GLN A 378 -43.19 -22.54 7.93
CA GLN A 378 -41.82 -22.25 7.49
C GLN A 378 -41.53 -20.97 6.67
N SER A 379 -40.76 -20.07 7.29
CA SER A 379 -39.71 -19.32 6.58
C SER A 379 -38.44 -19.40 7.42
N GLU A 380 -37.47 -20.18 6.93
CA GLU A 380 -36.08 -20.16 7.38
C GLU A 380 -35.56 -18.72 7.33
N GLU A 381 -35.25 -18.13 8.48
CA GLU A 381 -34.40 -16.95 8.55
C GLU A 381 -33.02 -17.35 8.04
N LYS A 382 -32.79 -17.11 6.75
CA LYS A 382 -31.43 -17.01 6.23
C LYS A 382 -30.87 -15.70 6.75
N GLU A 383 -30.09 -15.76 7.82
CA GLU A 383 -29.00 -14.81 8.03
C GLU A 383 -28.19 -14.74 6.73
N ALA A 384 -28.42 -13.68 5.95
CA ALA A 384 -27.57 -13.33 4.85
C ALA A 384 -26.23 -12.94 5.48
N LYS A 385 -25.26 -13.86 5.48
CA LYS A 385 -23.85 -13.54 5.64
C LYS A 385 -23.56 -12.35 4.72
N LYS A 386 -23.24 -11.20 5.32
CA LYS A 386 -22.73 -10.01 4.63
C LYS A 386 -21.48 -10.50 3.88
N GLU A 387 -21.59 -10.72 2.57
CA GLU A 387 -20.41 -10.95 1.74
C GLU A 387 -19.53 -9.70 1.94
N SER A 388 -18.33 -9.89 2.47
CA SER A 388 -17.30 -8.86 2.50
C SER A 388 -17.11 -8.37 1.07
N SER A 389 -17.65 -7.18 0.76
CA SER A 389 -17.39 -6.50 -0.51
C SER A 389 -15.89 -6.26 -0.61
N VAL A 390 -15.34 -6.39 -1.81
CA VAL A 390 -13.94 -6.02 -2.06
C VAL A 390 -13.98 -4.54 -2.43
N PRO A 391 -13.29 -3.66 -1.68
CA PRO A 391 -13.27 -2.25 -1.98
C PRO A 391 -12.81 -1.98 -3.41
N THR A 392 -13.45 -1.03 -4.08
CA THR A 392 -13.12 -0.68 -5.47
C THR A 392 -13.04 0.83 -5.66
N CYS A 393 -12.39 1.25 -6.74
CA CYS A 393 -12.45 2.65 -7.17
C CYS A 393 -12.60 2.77 -8.68
N GLN A 394 -13.12 3.91 -9.09
CA GLN A 394 -13.05 4.38 -10.47
C GLN A 394 -12.50 5.80 -10.46
N GLY A 395 -11.71 6.15 -11.46
CA GLY A 395 -11.17 7.51 -11.56
C GLY A 395 -10.70 7.87 -12.95
N GLU A 396 -10.77 9.17 -13.23
CA GLU A 396 -10.41 9.81 -14.50
C GLU A 396 -9.67 11.13 -14.24
N LEU A 397 -8.77 11.48 -15.16
CA LEU A 397 -8.18 12.82 -15.22
C LEU A 397 -9.06 13.68 -16.12
N ARG A 398 -9.53 14.82 -15.60
CA ARG A 398 -10.50 15.68 -16.29
C ARG A 398 -9.89 17.05 -16.61
N HIS A 399 -10.35 17.63 -17.72
CA HIS A 399 -10.06 18.99 -18.14
C HIS A 399 -11.34 19.81 -18.25
N TRP A 400 -11.35 20.94 -17.57
CA TRP A 400 -12.49 21.82 -17.37
C TRP A 400 -12.25 23.18 -18.01
N ASN A 401 -13.11 23.58 -18.94
CA ASN A 401 -12.99 24.85 -19.65
C ASN A 401 -14.38 25.48 -19.88
N THR A 402 -14.40 26.73 -20.37
CA THR A 402 -15.63 27.45 -20.72
C THR A 402 -16.60 26.58 -21.52
N GLY A 403 -17.82 26.44 -21.00
CA GLY A 403 -18.88 25.64 -21.59
C GLY A 403 -19.01 24.24 -21.00
N HIS A 404 -18.03 23.73 -20.24
CA HIS A 404 -18.11 22.41 -19.61
C HIS A 404 -19.04 22.39 -18.38
N TYR A 405 -19.67 21.23 -18.11
CA TYR A 405 -20.61 21.00 -17.01
C TYR A 405 -20.91 19.51 -16.78
N THR A 406 -21.55 19.19 -15.65
CA THR A 406 -22.36 17.97 -15.49
C THR A 406 -23.76 18.32 -14.99
N LEU A 407 -24.71 17.39 -15.19
CA LEU A 407 -26.11 17.55 -14.79
C LEU A 407 -26.55 16.30 -14.02
N ILE A 408 -27.45 16.53 -13.06
CA ILE A 408 -28.23 15.46 -12.45
C ILE A 408 -29.19 14.89 -13.49
N HIS A 409 -29.33 13.56 -13.50
CA HIS A 409 -30.19 12.87 -14.45
C HIS A 409 -30.81 11.61 -13.82
N ASP A 410 -31.88 11.08 -14.41
CA ASP A 410 -32.67 9.95 -13.85
C ASP A 410 -31.85 8.69 -13.54
N ASN A 411 -30.73 8.47 -14.25
CA ASN A 411 -29.83 7.33 -14.04
C ASN A 411 -28.61 7.68 -13.15
N SER A 412 -28.66 8.77 -12.38
CA SER A 412 -27.56 9.12 -11.47
C SER A 412 -27.50 8.04 -10.40
N GLN A 413 -26.35 7.37 -10.27
CA GLN A 413 -26.17 6.33 -9.28
C GLN A 413 -26.31 6.93 -7.88
N THR A 414 -27.22 6.37 -7.10
CA THR A 414 -27.45 6.69 -5.69
C THR A 414 -26.91 5.55 -4.86
N GLU A 415 -25.61 5.56 -4.63
CA GLU A 415 -24.85 4.54 -3.91
C GLU A 415 -23.95 5.24 -2.90
N PHE A 416 -23.70 4.56 -1.78
CA PHE A 416 -22.72 5.01 -0.80
C PHE A 416 -21.34 5.03 -1.46
N ALA A 417 -20.67 6.18 -1.39
CA ALA A 417 -19.40 6.35 -2.07
C ALA A 417 -18.60 7.50 -1.46
N LEU A 418 -17.28 7.38 -1.50
CA LEU A 418 -16.35 8.47 -1.18
C LEU A 418 -15.86 9.11 -2.46
N ASP A 419 -16.19 10.38 -2.66
CA ASP A 419 -15.65 11.17 -3.77
C ASP A 419 -14.33 11.81 -3.36
N LEU A 420 -13.34 11.76 -4.25
CA LEU A 420 -12.03 12.39 -4.11
C LEU A 420 -11.78 13.30 -5.30
N LEU A 421 -11.43 14.56 -5.05
CA LEU A 421 -11.11 15.56 -6.07
C LEU A 421 -9.78 16.24 -5.74
N LEU A 422 -8.75 16.07 -6.58
CA LEU A 422 -7.49 16.82 -6.50
C LEU A 422 -7.40 17.83 -7.66
N TYR A 423 -7.34 19.13 -7.35
CA TYR A 423 -7.32 20.19 -8.37
C TYR A 423 -5.91 20.64 -8.78
N CYS A 424 -5.74 20.89 -10.09
CA CYS A 424 -4.49 21.32 -10.71
C CYS A 424 -4.71 22.52 -11.66
N GLY A 425 -3.83 23.52 -11.59
CA GLY A 425 -3.81 24.66 -12.52
C GLY A 425 -4.98 25.67 -12.37
N CYS A 426 -5.64 25.74 -11.21
CA CYS A 426 -6.77 26.65 -10.98
C CYS A 426 -6.39 27.94 -10.26
N GLU A 427 -5.14 28.42 -10.33
CA GLU A 427 -4.75 29.71 -9.76
C GLU A 427 -5.63 30.86 -10.30
N GLY A 428 -6.16 31.67 -9.38
CA GLY A 428 -7.04 32.80 -9.71
C GLY A 428 -8.41 32.39 -10.27
N TRP A 429 -8.83 31.15 -10.03
CA TRP A 429 -10.19 30.70 -10.34
C TRP A 429 -11.17 31.20 -9.28
N GLU A 430 -12.28 31.78 -9.71
CA GLU A 430 -13.28 32.38 -8.83
C GLU A 430 -14.64 31.65 -8.96
N PRO A 431 -15.46 31.56 -7.89
CA PRO A 431 -16.75 30.89 -7.94
C PRO A 431 -17.70 31.42 -9.02
N GLU A 432 -17.63 32.71 -9.36
CA GLU A 432 -18.43 33.34 -10.40
C GLU A 432 -18.16 32.78 -11.79
N PHE A 433 -17.05 32.06 -11.99
CA PHE A 433 -16.73 31.40 -13.25
C PHE A 433 -17.51 30.09 -13.42
N GLY A 434 -18.06 29.52 -12.34
CA GLY A 434 -18.56 28.15 -12.31
C GLY A 434 -17.43 27.13 -12.13
N GLY A 435 -17.68 25.87 -12.47
CA GLY A 435 -16.69 24.79 -12.35
C GLY A 435 -16.53 24.20 -10.95
N PHE A 436 -17.16 24.78 -9.94
CA PHE A 436 -17.28 24.16 -8.62
C PHE A 436 -18.20 22.94 -8.66
N THR A 437 -17.92 21.98 -7.78
CA THR A 437 -18.79 20.80 -7.56
C THR A 437 -19.78 21.12 -6.46
N SER A 438 -21.07 21.02 -6.76
CA SER A 438 -22.16 21.22 -5.81
C SER A 438 -22.80 19.87 -5.47
N TYR A 439 -23.02 19.62 -4.18
CA TYR A 439 -23.72 18.46 -3.64
C TYR A 439 -25.08 18.92 -3.12
N ILE A 440 -26.14 18.18 -3.46
CA ILE A 440 -27.52 18.53 -3.14
C ILE A 440 -28.30 17.32 -2.63
N ALA A 441 -29.31 17.58 -1.82
CA ALA A 441 -30.26 16.55 -1.39
C ALA A 441 -31.21 16.17 -2.54
N LYS A 442 -31.47 14.88 -2.69
CA LYS A 442 -32.28 14.33 -3.77
C LYS A 442 -33.75 14.67 -3.58
N GLY A 443 -34.33 15.31 -4.60
CA GLY A 443 -35.72 15.72 -4.59
C GLY A 443 -35.98 17.03 -3.82
N GLU A 444 -34.91 17.70 -3.39
CA GLU A 444 -34.94 18.98 -2.70
C GLU A 444 -34.15 20.03 -3.48
N ASP A 445 -34.44 21.31 -3.24
CA ASP A 445 -33.70 22.45 -3.82
C ASP A 445 -32.55 22.91 -2.90
N GLU A 446 -32.20 22.12 -1.89
CA GLU A 446 -31.20 22.45 -0.87
C GLU A 446 -29.79 22.04 -1.31
N GLU A 447 -28.88 23.02 -1.36
CA GLU A 447 -27.45 22.80 -1.56
C GLU A 447 -26.80 22.46 -0.22
N LEU A 448 -26.19 21.28 -0.15
CA LEU A 448 -25.54 20.75 1.05
C LEU A 448 -24.10 21.24 1.17
N LEU A 449 -23.36 21.21 0.06
CA LEU A 449 -21.94 21.53 0.02
C LEU A 449 -21.52 22.05 -1.36
N THR A 450 -20.59 23.01 -1.37
CA THR A 450 -19.89 23.45 -2.58
C THR A 450 -18.38 23.27 -2.41
N VAL A 451 -17.77 22.51 -3.31
CA VAL A 451 -16.31 22.33 -3.40
C VAL A 451 -15.77 23.20 -4.53
N ASN A 452 -14.95 24.19 -4.17
CA ASN A 452 -14.34 25.12 -5.11
C ASN A 452 -12.98 24.60 -5.60
N PRO A 453 -12.63 24.83 -6.89
CA PRO A 453 -11.29 24.50 -7.38
C PRO A 453 -10.22 25.32 -6.66
N GLU A 454 -9.32 24.65 -5.94
CA GLU A 454 -8.17 25.25 -5.26
C GLU A 454 -6.92 24.38 -5.46
N ASN A 455 -5.81 25.00 -5.88
CA ASN A 455 -4.63 24.28 -6.31
C ASN A 455 -4.05 23.38 -5.23
N ASN A 456 -3.75 22.13 -5.60
CA ASN A 456 -3.18 21.13 -4.69
C ASN A 456 -4.03 20.88 -3.44
N SER A 457 -5.33 21.22 -3.49
CA SER A 457 -6.30 20.87 -2.46
C SER A 457 -7.00 19.57 -2.86
N LEU A 458 -6.99 18.59 -1.95
CA LEU A 458 -7.73 17.34 -2.04
C LEU A 458 -9.04 17.47 -1.27
N ALA A 459 -10.17 17.42 -1.96
CA ALA A 459 -11.47 17.35 -1.32
C ALA A 459 -11.92 15.88 -1.21
N LEU A 460 -12.35 15.47 -0.02
CA LEU A 460 -13.03 14.21 0.22
C LEU A 460 -14.46 14.51 0.63
N VAL A 461 -15.44 13.83 0.00
CA VAL A 461 -16.86 13.99 0.33
C VAL A 461 -17.53 12.63 0.32
N TYR A 462 -18.09 12.22 1.45
CA TYR A 462 -18.90 11.01 1.52
C TYR A 462 -20.33 11.30 1.07
N ARG A 463 -20.84 10.48 0.15
CA ARG A 463 -22.22 10.56 -0.34
C ARG A 463 -23.01 9.36 0.14
N ASP A 464 -24.22 9.62 0.62
CA ASP A 464 -25.24 8.60 0.82
C ASP A 464 -26.12 8.41 -0.43
N ARG A 465 -27.20 7.64 -0.29
CA ARG A 465 -28.14 7.35 -1.39
C ARG A 465 -29.07 8.52 -1.73
N GLU A 466 -29.16 9.52 -0.88
CA GLU A 466 -30.00 10.70 -1.12
C GLU A 466 -29.17 11.93 -1.47
N THR A 467 -27.85 11.78 -1.62
CA THR A 467 -26.95 12.87 -2.04
C THR A 467 -26.59 12.73 -3.52
N LEU A 468 -26.84 13.82 -4.27
CA LEU A 468 -26.46 13.94 -5.68
C LEU A 468 -25.41 15.03 -5.84
N LYS A 469 -24.64 14.99 -6.94
CA LYS A 469 -23.66 16.03 -7.25
C LYS A 469 -23.68 16.45 -8.70
N PHE A 470 -23.21 17.66 -8.97
CA PHE A 470 -22.92 18.14 -10.32
C PHE A 470 -21.80 19.19 -10.31
N VAL A 471 -21.15 19.38 -11.46
CA VAL A 471 -20.17 20.44 -11.69
C VAL A 471 -20.87 21.58 -12.41
N LYS A 472 -20.87 22.76 -11.78
CA LYS A 472 -21.56 23.94 -12.31
C LYS A 472 -20.98 24.34 -13.65
N HIS A 473 -21.85 24.68 -14.60
CA HIS A 473 -21.44 25.18 -15.91
C HIS A 473 -20.43 26.33 -15.83
N ILE A 474 -19.30 26.15 -16.52
CA ILE A 474 -18.23 27.14 -16.60
C ILE A 474 -18.60 28.21 -17.62
N ASN A 475 -18.82 29.43 -17.16
CA ASN A 475 -19.27 30.52 -18.02
C ASN A 475 -18.10 31.36 -18.56
N HIS A 476 -18.40 32.28 -19.49
CA HIS A 476 -17.39 33.08 -20.20
C HIS A 476 -16.58 34.04 -19.31
N ARG A 477 -17.00 34.28 -18.05
CA ARG A 477 -16.17 35.03 -17.09
C ARG A 477 -14.86 34.29 -16.79
N SER A 478 -14.82 32.96 -16.94
CA SER A 478 -13.58 32.17 -16.84
C SER A 478 -12.46 32.66 -17.79
N LEU A 479 -12.80 33.33 -18.89
CA LEU A 479 -11.82 33.93 -19.80
C LEU A 479 -11.00 35.05 -19.13
N GLU A 480 -11.44 35.58 -17.99
CA GLU A 480 -10.67 36.53 -17.19
C GLU A 480 -9.39 35.91 -16.62
N GLN A 481 -9.34 34.59 -16.43
CA GLN A 481 -8.13 33.85 -16.03
C GLN A 481 -6.96 34.12 -17.00
N LYS A 482 -7.25 34.31 -18.30
CA LYS A 482 -6.24 34.60 -19.33
C LYS A 482 -5.55 35.96 -19.15
N LYS A 483 -6.11 36.88 -18.33
CA LYS A 483 -5.43 38.15 -17.99
C LYS A 483 -4.17 37.91 -17.17
N THR A 484 -4.18 36.88 -16.32
CA THR A 484 -3.05 36.51 -15.45
C THR A 484 -2.24 35.37 -16.07
N PHE A 485 -2.92 34.37 -16.65
CA PHE A 485 -2.32 33.17 -17.22
C PHE A 485 -2.73 33.00 -18.69
N PRO A 486 -2.09 33.71 -19.64
CA PRO A 486 -2.58 33.81 -21.03
C PRO A 486 -2.58 32.47 -21.79
N ASN A 487 -1.67 31.58 -21.43
CA ASN A 487 -1.53 30.25 -22.04
C ASN A 487 -2.45 29.20 -21.40
N ARG A 488 -3.05 29.50 -20.24
CA ARG A 488 -3.95 28.58 -19.56
C ARG A 488 -5.38 28.73 -20.07
N THR A 489 -6.08 27.61 -20.11
CA THR A 489 -7.45 27.53 -20.60
C THR A 489 -8.22 26.62 -19.66
N GLY A 490 -8.77 27.19 -18.56
CA GLY A 490 -9.48 26.40 -17.57
C GLY A 490 -8.56 25.80 -16.51
N PHE A 491 -8.90 24.60 -16.02
CA PHE A 491 -8.15 23.85 -15.01
C PHE A 491 -8.35 22.34 -15.18
N TRP A 492 -7.61 21.55 -14.40
CA TRP A 492 -7.70 20.09 -14.38
C TRP A 492 -8.01 19.56 -12.99
N ASP A 493 -8.55 18.35 -12.93
CA ASP A 493 -8.60 17.61 -11.67
C ASP A 493 -8.43 16.09 -11.89
N PHE A 494 -7.93 15.43 -10.84
CA PHE A 494 -8.03 13.98 -10.70
C PHE A 494 -9.30 13.70 -9.90
N ALA A 495 -10.25 13.00 -10.51
CA ALA A 495 -11.53 12.69 -9.90
C ALA A 495 -11.67 11.19 -9.70
N PHE A 496 -11.75 10.76 -8.45
CA PHE A 496 -11.92 9.37 -8.04
C PHE A 496 -13.20 9.18 -7.23
N VAL A 497 -13.74 7.99 -7.29
CA VAL A 497 -14.86 7.53 -6.47
C VAL A 497 -14.50 6.17 -5.90
N TYR A 498 -14.54 6.02 -4.59
CA TYR A 498 -14.25 4.80 -3.85
C TYR A 498 -15.53 4.19 -3.27
N TYR A 499 -15.55 2.86 -3.21
CA TYR A 499 -16.65 2.05 -2.72
C TYR A 499 -16.09 0.99 -1.75
N GLU A 500 -16.81 0.75 -0.65
CA GLU A 500 -16.50 -0.32 0.32
C GLU A 500 -16.72 -1.74 -0.22
#